data_AF-X1CI96-F1
#
_entry.id   AF-X1CI96-F1
#
_cell.length_a   1.000
_cell.length_b   1.000
_cell.length_c   1.000
_cell.angle_alpha   90.00
_cell.angle_beta   90.00
_cell.angle_gamma   90.00
#
_symmetry.space_group_name_H-M   'P 1'
#
loop_
_entity.id
_entity.type
_entity.pdbx_description
1 polymer ?
#
loop_
_entity_poly.entity_id
_entity_poly.type
_entity_poly.pdbx_seq_one_letter_code
_entity_poly.pdbx_strand_id
1 'polypeptide(L)'
;VTVNSPPYVPSIPDPEDGATDVDINANLSWTGGDPDLGDMVTYDVYFGTSSPPLQVIGNQPGTVYDPGTMSYSTQYYWTIVVWDNHGASTEGPIWNFTTGAQPNNPPYVPSIPNPEDGATDVDINANLSWTGGDQDSGDMVTYDVYFGTSSPPLQVIGNQSGTSYDPGTMSYNMQYYWQ
;
A
#
# COMPACT_ATOMS: atom_id res chain seq x y z
N VAL A 1 -42.15 -26.20 25.46
CA VAL A 1 -41.29 -25.96 24.28
C VAL A 1 -41.16 -24.46 24.16
N THR A 2 -39.98 -23.92 24.40
CA THR A 2 -39.69 -22.52 24.07
C THR A 2 -39.66 -22.40 22.55
N VAL A 3 -40.21 -21.32 22.00
CA VAL A 3 -40.22 -21.07 20.56
C VAL A 3 -38.85 -20.52 20.18
N ASN A 4 -38.22 -21.09 19.15
CA ASN A 4 -36.95 -20.60 18.62
C ASN A 4 -37.11 -19.21 17.98
N SER A 5 -36.25 -18.29 18.36
CA SER A 5 -36.09 -16.96 17.77
C SER A 5 -34.85 -16.97 16.87
N PRO A 6 -34.83 -16.16 15.80
CA PRO A 6 -33.62 -16.05 15.00
C PRO A 6 -32.50 -15.31 15.76
N PRO A 7 -31.23 -15.52 15.39
CA PRO A 7 -30.10 -14.77 15.94
C PRO A 7 -30.22 -13.26 15.83
N TYR A 8 -29.49 -12.54 16.68
CA TYR A 8 -29.37 -11.09 16.58
C TYR A 8 -28.77 -10.66 15.23
N VAL A 9 -29.21 -9.51 14.73
CA VAL A 9 -28.54 -8.87 13.59
C VAL A 9 -27.09 -8.56 13.96
N PRO A 10 -26.10 -8.99 13.16
CA PRO A 10 -24.70 -8.63 13.37
C PRO A 10 -24.52 -7.11 13.47
N SER A 11 -23.73 -6.65 14.44
CA SER A 11 -23.59 -5.22 14.77
C SER A 11 -22.19 -4.89 15.29
N ILE A 12 -21.90 -3.59 15.46
CA ILE A 12 -20.61 -3.09 15.98
C ILE A 12 -19.44 -3.67 15.17
N PRO A 13 -19.34 -3.35 13.87
CA PRO A 13 -18.24 -3.79 13.04
C PRO A 13 -16.93 -3.11 13.47
N ASP A 14 -15.84 -3.86 13.40
CA ASP A 14 -14.47 -3.35 13.41
C ASP A 14 -13.74 -3.99 12.22
N PRO A 15 -13.20 -3.24 11.25
CA PRO A 15 -13.22 -1.78 11.15
C PRO A 15 -14.64 -1.19 11.14
N GLU A 16 -14.79 0.00 11.73
CA GLU A 16 -16.06 0.75 11.72
C GLU A 16 -16.57 0.98 10.30
N ASP A 17 -17.89 1.03 10.10
CA ASP A 17 -18.47 1.28 8.78
C ASP A 17 -18.07 2.67 8.26
N GLY A 18 -17.48 2.69 7.06
CA GLY A 18 -16.91 3.87 6.42
C GLY A 18 -15.52 4.26 6.94
N ALA A 19 -14.85 3.44 7.75
CA ALA A 19 -13.50 3.72 8.23
C ALA A 19 -12.51 3.91 7.07
N THR A 20 -11.51 4.77 7.29
CA THR A 20 -10.40 5.05 6.36
C THR A 20 -9.08 4.86 7.07
N ASP A 21 -7.98 4.76 6.32
CA ASP A 21 -6.64 4.51 6.87
C ASP A 21 -6.55 3.24 7.74
N VAL A 22 -7.34 2.22 7.38
CA VAL A 22 -7.29 0.92 8.05
C VAL A 22 -6.00 0.19 7.70
N ASP A 23 -5.35 -0.43 8.70
CA ASP A 23 -4.15 -1.25 8.49
C ASP A 23 -4.46 -2.41 7.53
N ILE A 24 -3.56 -2.66 6.57
CA ILE A 24 -3.76 -3.71 5.58
C ILE A 24 -3.76 -5.14 6.16
N ASN A 25 -3.40 -5.30 7.43
CA ASN A 25 -3.47 -6.57 8.17
C ASN A 25 -4.54 -6.54 9.28
N ALA A 26 -5.48 -5.59 9.23
CA ALA A 26 -6.58 -5.54 10.18
C ALA A 26 -7.48 -6.77 10.05
N ASN A 27 -7.87 -7.33 11.20
CA ASN A 27 -8.92 -8.33 11.28
C ASN A 27 -10.30 -7.66 11.20
N LEU A 28 -11.28 -8.40 10.70
CA LEU A 28 -12.69 -8.03 10.81
C LEU A 28 -13.26 -8.63 12.10
N SER A 29 -14.04 -7.87 12.85
CA SER A 29 -14.79 -8.38 14.00
C SER A 29 -16.17 -7.74 14.12
N TRP A 30 -17.09 -8.47 14.73
CA TRP A 30 -18.48 -8.04 14.91
C TRP A 30 -19.03 -8.54 16.23
N THR A 31 -20.17 -7.98 16.64
CA THR A 31 -21.02 -8.51 17.70
C THR A 31 -22.13 -9.36 17.09
N GLY A 32 -22.30 -10.58 17.61
CA GLY A 32 -23.42 -11.47 17.26
C GLY A 32 -23.97 -12.17 18.51
N GLY A 33 -24.74 -13.25 18.30
CA GLY A 33 -25.34 -14.05 19.36
C GLY A 33 -26.80 -14.33 19.09
N ASP A 34 -27.46 -14.98 20.05
CA ASP A 34 -28.86 -15.37 19.96
C ASP A 34 -29.65 -14.92 21.21
N PRO A 35 -30.90 -14.45 21.09
CA PRO A 35 -31.76 -14.19 22.24
C PRO A 35 -32.13 -15.44 23.06
N ASP A 36 -32.08 -16.63 22.49
CA ASP A 36 -32.39 -17.88 23.17
C ASP A 36 -31.16 -18.44 23.92
N LEU A 37 -31.24 -18.42 25.25
CA LEU A 37 -30.12 -18.82 26.12
C LEU A 37 -29.76 -20.30 25.93
N GLY A 38 -28.53 -20.54 25.49
CA GLY A 38 -27.97 -21.87 25.30
C GLY A 38 -27.85 -22.28 23.83
N ASP A 39 -28.40 -21.49 22.91
CA ASP A 39 -28.25 -21.70 21.49
C ASP A 39 -26.83 -21.37 21.03
N MET A 40 -26.30 -22.22 20.16
CA MET A 40 -25.01 -22.02 19.52
C MET A 40 -25.21 -21.29 18.20
N VAL A 41 -24.37 -20.31 17.92
CA VAL A 41 -24.38 -19.58 16.65
C VAL A 41 -23.12 -19.82 15.83
N THR A 42 -23.28 -19.80 14.51
CA THR A 42 -22.19 -19.80 13.54
C THR A 42 -22.35 -18.67 12.55
N TYR A 43 -21.26 -18.28 11.90
CA TYR A 43 -21.20 -17.12 11.02
C TYR A 43 -20.64 -17.48 9.64
N ASP A 44 -21.35 -17.06 8.60
CA ASP A 44 -20.83 -16.96 7.25
C ASP A 44 -20.27 -15.54 7.06
N VAL A 45 -19.04 -15.43 6.57
CA VAL A 45 -18.43 -14.12 6.26
C VAL A 45 -18.36 -13.93 4.76
N TYR A 46 -18.79 -12.77 4.33
CA TYR A 46 -18.68 -12.30 2.97
C TYR A 46 -17.72 -11.11 2.96
N PHE A 47 -16.69 -11.15 2.14
CA PHE A 47 -15.66 -10.11 2.09
C PHE A 47 -15.10 -9.97 0.68
N GLY A 48 -14.83 -8.73 0.24
CA GLY A 48 -14.17 -8.47 -1.03
C GLY A 48 -14.24 -7.01 -1.46
N THR A 49 -13.82 -6.74 -2.69
CA THR A 49 -13.82 -5.39 -3.29
C THR A 49 -15.09 -5.08 -4.10
N SER A 50 -16.05 -6.01 -4.13
CA SER A 50 -17.36 -5.83 -4.76
C SER A 50 -18.47 -5.66 -3.72
N SER A 51 -19.53 -4.95 -4.07
CA SER A 51 -20.76 -4.84 -3.28
C SER A 51 -21.95 -5.34 -4.12
N PRO A 52 -22.63 -6.43 -3.72
CA PRO A 52 -22.37 -7.23 -2.52
C PRO A 52 -21.07 -8.07 -2.62
N PRO A 53 -20.44 -8.37 -1.49
CA PRO A 53 -19.25 -9.22 -1.44
C PRO A 53 -19.59 -10.71 -1.59
N LEU A 54 -18.59 -11.54 -1.91
CA LEU A 54 -18.74 -12.99 -2.01
C LEU A 54 -18.41 -13.67 -0.68
N GLN A 55 -19.02 -14.84 -0.45
CA GLN A 55 -18.70 -15.65 0.74
C GLN A 55 -17.24 -16.11 0.69
N VAL A 56 -16.51 -15.85 1.77
CA VAL A 56 -15.10 -16.25 1.93
C VAL A 56 -14.94 -17.37 2.96
N ILE A 57 -15.85 -17.46 3.93
CA ILE A 57 -15.91 -18.54 4.90
C ILE A 57 -17.36 -18.84 5.29
N GLY A 58 -17.64 -20.09 5.64
CA GLY A 58 -18.95 -20.50 6.13
C GLY A 58 -18.88 -21.17 7.50
N ASN A 59 -19.95 -20.99 8.28
CA ASN A 59 -20.19 -21.65 9.57
C ASN A 59 -19.04 -21.56 10.59
N GLN A 60 -18.34 -20.43 10.68
CA GLN A 60 -17.32 -20.28 11.72
C GLN A 60 -17.96 -19.96 13.08
N PRO A 61 -17.41 -20.45 14.20
CA PRO A 61 -17.99 -20.24 15.53
C PRO A 61 -17.60 -18.90 16.16
N GLY A 62 -16.55 -18.25 15.65
CA GLY A 62 -15.99 -17.01 16.21
C GLY A 62 -16.53 -15.75 15.55
N THR A 63 -16.35 -14.62 16.23
CA THR A 63 -16.77 -13.29 15.76
C THR A 63 -15.61 -12.46 15.20
N VAL A 64 -14.53 -13.12 14.78
CA VAL A 64 -13.33 -12.50 14.22
C VAL A 64 -12.95 -13.26 12.95
N TYR A 65 -12.62 -12.54 11.89
CA TYR A 65 -12.14 -13.07 10.63
C TYR A 65 -10.85 -12.35 10.23
N ASP A 66 -9.81 -13.12 9.90
CA ASP A 66 -8.57 -12.62 9.33
C ASP A 66 -8.63 -12.72 7.79
N PRO A 67 -8.75 -11.61 7.05
CA PRO A 67 -8.78 -11.62 5.59
C PRO A 67 -7.39 -11.84 4.96
N GLY A 68 -6.33 -11.89 5.77
CA GLY A 68 -4.94 -11.80 5.32
C GLY A 68 -4.54 -10.37 4.95
N THR A 69 -3.39 -10.24 4.29
CA THR A 69 -2.89 -8.93 3.84
C THR A 69 -3.71 -8.39 2.67
N MET A 70 -4.29 -7.21 2.88
CA MET A 70 -5.07 -6.46 1.91
C MET A 70 -4.20 -5.52 1.06
N SER A 71 -4.75 -5.04 -0.05
CA SER A 71 -4.11 -4.02 -0.89
C SER A 71 -4.22 -2.64 -0.23
N TYR A 72 -3.18 -1.80 -0.37
CA TYR A 72 -3.24 -0.39 0.01
C TYR A 72 -4.27 0.39 -0.82
N SER A 73 -4.76 1.50 -0.29
CA SER A 73 -5.67 2.44 -0.95
C SER A 73 -6.89 1.76 -1.60
N THR A 74 -7.40 0.71 -0.96
CA THR A 74 -8.45 -0.15 -1.53
C THR A 74 -9.66 -0.18 -0.62
N GLN A 75 -10.84 0.05 -1.19
CA GLN A 75 -12.10 -0.08 -0.48
C GLN A 75 -12.57 -1.54 -0.49
N TYR A 76 -12.89 -2.05 0.70
CA TYR A 76 -13.44 -3.39 0.90
C TYR A 76 -14.85 -3.31 1.47
N TYR A 77 -15.66 -4.31 1.16
CA TYR A 77 -17.03 -4.50 1.59
C TYR A 77 -17.17 -5.84 2.28
N TRP A 78 -17.98 -5.91 3.33
CA TRP A 78 -18.24 -7.15 4.05
C TRP A 78 -19.59 -7.19 4.72
N THR A 79 -20.11 -8.40 4.91
CA THR A 79 -21.33 -8.67 5.68
C THR A 79 -21.21 -10.05 6.33
N ILE A 80 -22.05 -10.26 7.34
CA ILE A 80 -22.12 -11.48 8.13
C ILE A 80 -23.54 -12.03 8.05
N VAL A 81 -23.66 -13.33 7.77
CA VAL A 81 -24.92 -14.08 8.00
C VAL A 81 -24.69 -14.96 9.22
N VAL A 82 -25.50 -14.78 10.25
CA VAL A 82 -25.46 -15.59 11.47
C VAL A 82 -26.54 -16.67 11.42
N TRP A 83 -26.21 -17.87 11.85
CA TRP A 83 -27.08 -19.03 11.94
C TRP A 83 -27.16 -19.53 13.37
N ASP A 84 -28.32 -20.01 13.81
CA ASP A 84 -28.47 -20.79 15.04
C ASP A 84 -28.37 -22.31 14.76
N ASN A 85 -28.28 -23.10 15.83
CA ASN A 85 -28.27 -24.56 15.73
C ASN A 85 -29.65 -25.20 15.47
N HIS A 86 -30.69 -24.39 15.22
CA HIS A 86 -32.05 -24.79 14.85
C HIS A 86 -32.37 -24.50 13.38
N GLY A 87 -31.45 -23.85 12.65
CA GLY A 87 -31.52 -23.54 11.23
C GLY A 87 -32.12 -22.17 10.89
N ALA A 88 -32.37 -21.29 11.87
CA ALA A 88 -32.75 -19.91 11.60
C ALA A 88 -31.49 -19.05 11.35
N SER A 89 -31.67 -17.97 10.59
CA SER A 89 -30.57 -17.05 10.29
C SER A 89 -31.01 -15.61 10.17
N THR A 90 -30.03 -14.73 10.35
CA THR A 90 -30.16 -13.29 10.24
C THR A 90 -28.98 -12.73 9.45
N GLU A 91 -29.26 -11.95 8.42
CA GLU A 91 -28.25 -11.25 7.62
C GLU A 91 -27.97 -9.85 8.21
N GLY A 92 -26.68 -9.50 8.32
CA GLY A 92 -26.22 -8.18 8.72
C GLY A 92 -26.21 -7.17 7.57
N PRO A 93 -26.05 -5.87 7.88
CA PRO A 93 -25.82 -4.85 6.87
C PRO A 93 -24.49 -5.08 6.14
N ILE A 94 -24.36 -4.53 4.93
CA ILE A 94 -23.07 -4.46 4.23
C ILE A 94 -22.29 -3.27 4.81
N TRP A 95 -21.17 -3.56 5.46
CA TRP A 95 -20.20 -2.58 5.92
C TRP A 95 -19.09 -2.38 4.90
N ASN A 96 -18.41 -1.24 4.98
CA ASN A 96 -17.25 -0.96 4.15
C ASN A 96 -16.14 -0.25 4.92
N PHE A 97 -14.91 -0.37 4.45
CA PHE A 97 -13.77 0.43 4.92
C PHE A 97 -12.75 0.59 3.80
N THR A 98 -11.82 1.53 3.96
CA THR A 98 -10.73 1.78 3.01
C THR A 98 -9.40 1.63 3.73
N THR A 99 -8.51 0.80 3.17
CA THR A 99 -7.14 0.63 3.69
C THR A 99 -6.30 1.88 3.46
N GLY A 100 -5.30 2.10 4.30
CA GLY A 100 -4.39 3.24 4.18
C GLY A 100 -3.57 3.25 2.89
N ALA A 101 -2.92 4.37 2.61
CA ALA A 101 -1.98 4.48 1.48
C ALA A 101 -0.71 3.67 1.74
N GLN A 102 -0.04 3.25 0.65
CA GLN A 102 1.29 2.67 0.74
C GLN A 102 2.25 3.70 1.37
N PRO A 103 3.07 3.31 2.37
CA PRO A 103 4.09 4.21 2.91
C PRO A 103 5.04 4.68 1.80
N ASN A 104 5.37 5.97 1.82
CA ASN A 104 6.31 6.58 0.89
C ASN A 104 7.65 6.84 1.59
N ASN A 105 8.73 6.47 0.95
CA ASN A 105 10.10 6.60 1.41
C ASN A 105 10.84 7.61 0.51
N PRO A 106 11.98 8.17 0.97
CA PRO A 106 12.79 9.01 0.11
C PRO A 106 13.53 8.17 -0.95
N PRO A 107 13.81 8.76 -2.14
CA PRO A 107 14.66 8.13 -3.15
C PRO A 107 16.06 7.81 -2.63
N TYR A 108 16.73 6.87 -3.30
CA TYR A 108 18.13 6.60 -3.04
C TYR A 108 18.98 7.83 -3.36
N VAL A 109 19.99 8.09 -2.51
CA VAL A 109 21.03 9.06 -2.83
C VAL A 109 21.74 8.62 -4.12
N PRO A 110 21.90 9.51 -5.13
CA PRO A 110 22.66 9.18 -6.33
C PRO A 110 24.05 8.63 -5.99
N SER A 111 24.46 7.55 -6.66
CA SER A 111 25.67 6.81 -6.34
C SER A 111 26.36 6.27 -7.59
N ILE A 112 27.58 5.74 -7.43
CA ILE A 112 28.40 5.21 -8.55
C ILE A 112 28.52 6.25 -9.67
N PRO A 113 29.07 7.45 -9.37
CA PRO A 113 29.28 8.48 -10.36
C PRO A 113 30.30 8.01 -11.41
N ASN A 114 30.00 8.26 -12.68
CA ASN A 114 30.93 8.11 -13.79
C ASN A 114 30.86 9.37 -14.68
N PRO A 115 31.99 10.08 -14.90
CA PRO A 115 33.32 9.83 -14.36
C PRO A 115 33.38 9.90 -12.82
N GLU A 116 34.16 9.03 -12.20
CA GLU A 116 34.34 9.03 -10.73
C GLU A 116 35.10 10.27 -10.25
N ASP A 117 34.97 10.59 -8.96
CA ASP A 117 35.70 11.71 -8.37
C ASP A 117 37.22 11.51 -8.50
N GLY A 118 37.91 12.52 -9.00
CA GLY A 118 39.34 12.47 -9.28
C GLY A 118 39.76 11.70 -10.55
N ALA A 119 38.82 11.25 -11.38
CA ALA A 119 39.15 10.59 -12.66
C ALA A 119 40.03 11.48 -13.55
N THR A 120 41.08 10.89 -14.13
CA THR A 120 41.96 11.52 -15.12
C THR A 120 41.79 10.87 -16.49
N ASP A 121 42.26 11.54 -17.54
CA ASP A 121 42.18 11.05 -18.94
C ASP A 121 40.74 10.69 -19.39
N VAL A 122 39.76 11.40 -18.84
CA VAL A 122 38.35 11.31 -19.24
C VAL A 122 38.19 11.87 -20.66
N ASP A 123 37.48 11.14 -21.52
CA ASP A 123 37.16 11.61 -22.88
C ASP A 123 36.42 12.96 -22.83
N ILE A 124 36.80 13.91 -23.67
CA ILE A 124 36.18 15.24 -23.71
C ILE A 124 34.70 15.20 -24.13
N ASN A 125 34.20 14.09 -24.64
CA ASN A 125 32.78 13.85 -24.95
C ASN A 125 32.15 12.82 -24.00
N ALA A 126 32.75 12.58 -22.83
CA ALA A 126 32.19 11.67 -21.86
C ALA A 126 30.87 12.22 -21.30
N ASN A 127 29.87 11.34 -21.26
CA ASN A 127 28.64 11.60 -20.52
C ASN A 127 28.86 11.39 -19.03
N LEU A 128 28.16 12.18 -18.22
CA LEU A 128 27.98 11.92 -16.81
C LEU A 128 26.89 10.85 -16.65
N SER A 129 27.07 9.92 -15.72
CA SER A 129 26.06 8.94 -15.36
C SER A 129 26.18 8.55 -13.90
N TRP A 130 25.05 8.19 -13.31
CA TRP A 130 24.97 7.73 -11.92
C TRP A 130 23.97 6.57 -11.81
N THR A 131 23.95 5.95 -10.64
CA THR A 131 22.90 5.03 -10.21
C THR A 131 21.95 5.79 -9.30
N GLY A 132 20.65 5.62 -9.51
CA GLY A 132 19.60 6.14 -8.64
C GLY A 132 18.38 5.23 -8.64
N GLY A 133 17.25 5.75 -8.19
CA GLY A 133 15.99 5.02 -8.10
C GLY A 133 15.32 5.21 -6.73
N ASP A 134 14.25 4.45 -6.52
CA ASP A 134 13.48 4.43 -5.28
C ASP A 134 13.20 2.98 -4.86
N GLN A 135 12.98 2.76 -3.57
CA GLN A 135 12.49 1.47 -3.07
C GLN A 135 10.99 1.29 -3.34
N ASP A 136 10.25 2.39 -3.44
CA ASP A 136 8.81 2.39 -3.69
C ASP A 136 8.54 2.18 -5.17
N SER A 137 8.06 0.97 -5.47
CA SER A 137 7.79 0.55 -6.84
C SER A 137 6.66 1.38 -7.45
N GLY A 138 6.97 2.12 -8.51
CA GLY A 138 6.01 2.99 -9.21
C GLY A 138 6.28 4.48 -9.03
N ASP A 139 7.14 4.84 -8.07
CA ASP A 139 7.54 6.24 -7.88
C ASP A 139 8.43 6.74 -9.03
N MET A 140 8.16 7.96 -9.45
CA MET A 140 8.97 8.65 -10.45
C MET A 140 10.10 9.39 -9.76
N VAL A 141 11.35 8.97 -10.02
CA VAL A 141 12.54 9.65 -9.52
C VAL A 141 13.06 10.62 -10.58
N THR A 142 13.37 11.84 -10.15
CA THR A 142 14.00 12.86 -10.97
C THR A 142 15.31 13.34 -10.35
N TYR A 143 16.19 13.88 -11.17
CA TYR A 143 17.53 14.31 -10.81
C TYR A 143 17.78 15.74 -11.28
N ASP A 144 18.34 16.54 -10.37
CA ASP A 144 19.00 17.80 -10.71
C ASP A 144 20.48 17.49 -10.97
N VAL A 145 21.04 18.02 -12.05
CA VAL A 145 22.47 17.83 -12.37
C VAL A 145 23.17 19.18 -12.31
N TYR A 146 24.32 19.17 -11.66
CA TYR A 146 25.21 20.30 -11.54
C TYR A 146 26.51 19.96 -12.26
N PHE A 147 26.99 20.87 -13.11
CA PHE A 147 28.22 20.65 -13.87
C PHE A 147 28.92 21.98 -14.16
N GLY A 148 30.25 22.01 -14.04
CA GLY A 148 31.02 23.19 -14.43
C GLY A 148 32.49 23.12 -14.01
N THR A 149 33.18 24.24 -14.16
CA THR A 149 34.60 24.39 -13.79
C THR A 149 34.79 25.03 -12.41
N SER A 150 33.71 25.37 -11.71
CA SER A 150 33.72 25.87 -10.33
C SER A 150 33.31 24.79 -9.34
N SER A 151 33.80 24.92 -8.10
CA SER A 151 33.36 24.12 -6.97
C SER A 151 32.75 25.03 -5.90
N PRO A 152 31.44 24.94 -5.60
CA PRO A 152 30.48 24.00 -6.19
C PRO A 152 30.10 24.33 -7.65
N PRO A 153 29.72 23.32 -8.46
CA PRO A 153 29.19 23.55 -9.80
C PRO A 153 27.79 24.17 -9.77
N LEU A 154 27.38 24.79 -10.88
CA LEU A 154 26.02 25.33 -11.04
C LEU A 154 25.09 24.26 -11.62
N GLN A 155 23.80 24.38 -11.31
CA GLN A 155 22.79 23.52 -11.92
C GLN A 155 22.73 23.76 -13.43
N VAL A 156 22.82 22.68 -14.20
CA VAL A 156 22.74 22.71 -15.66
C VAL A 156 21.42 22.13 -16.18
N ILE A 157 20.80 21.22 -15.42
CA ILE A 157 19.45 20.72 -15.69
C ILE A 157 18.75 20.37 -14.37
N GLY A 158 17.43 20.52 -14.36
CA GLY A 158 16.59 20.14 -13.22
C GLY A 158 15.54 19.11 -13.58
N ASN A 159 15.21 18.27 -12.60
CA ASN A 159 14.15 17.27 -12.64
C ASN A 159 14.14 16.35 -13.87
N GLN A 160 15.32 15.92 -14.35
CA GLN A 160 15.35 14.92 -15.42
C GLN A 160 15.11 13.51 -14.88
N SER A 161 14.47 12.63 -15.65
CA SER A 161 14.21 11.24 -15.23
C SER A 161 15.33 10.26 -15.59
N GLY A 162 16.26 10.68 -16.47
CA GLY A 162 17.40 9.88 -16.87
C GLY A 162 18.49 9.85 -15.81
N THR A 163 19.29 8.79 -15.80
CA THR A 163 20.48 8.63 -14.94
C THR A 163 21.78 8.97 -15.67
N SER A 164 21.68 9.79 -16.72
CA SER A 164 22.83 10.30 -17.46
C SER A 164 22.59 11.72 -17.95
N TYR A 165 23.68 12.43 -18.18
CA TYR A 165 23.69 13.78 -18.72
C TYR A 165 24.86 13.93 -19.69
N ASP A 166 24.60 14.49 -20.87
CA ASP A 166 25.63 14.87 -21.83
C ASP A 166 25.96 16.37 -21.61
N PRO A 167 27.14 16.70 -21.04
CA PRO A 167 27.57 18.10 -20.87
C PRO A 167 28.02 18.77 -22.17
N GLY A 168 28.06 18.04 -23.28
CA GLY A 168 28.70 18.43 -24.52
C GLY A 168 30.22 18.28 -24.47
N THR A 169 30.89 18.73 -25.53
CA THR A 169 32.36 18.64 -25.63
C THR A 169 33.07 19.57 -24.63
N MET A 170 33.85 18.97 -23.75
CA MET A 170 34.70 19.63 -22.76
C MET A 170 36.03 20.10 -23.36
N SER A 171 36.73 20.98 -22.64
CA SER A 171 38.08 21.43 -23.01
C SER A 171 39.15 20.46 -22.51
N TYR A 172 40.18 20.22 -23.33
CA TYR A 172 41.35 19.44 -22.92
C TYR A 172 42.08 20.08 -21.72
N ASN A 173 42.65 19.24 -20.87
CA ASN A 173 43.50 19.64 -19.74
C ASN A 173 42.81 20.64 -18.78
N MET A 174 41.52 20.44 -18.53
CA MET A 174 40.69 21.24 -17.62
C MET A 174 40.07 20.33 -16.55
N GLN A 175 39.94 20.84 -15.33
CA GLN A 175 39.20 20.17 -14.26
C GLN A 175 37.74 20.59 -14.29
N TYR A 176 36.83 19.61 -14.18
CA TYR A 176 35.40 19.80 -14.08
C TYR A 176 34.89 19.21 -12.76
N TYR A 177 33.80 19.78 -12.25
CA TYR A 177 33.09 19.37 -11.06
C TYR A 177 31.65 19.04 -11.46
N TRP A 178 31.11 17.97 -10.88
CA TRP A 178 29.72 17.60 -11.09
C TRP A 178 29.09 16.96 -9.86
N GLN A 179 27.77 17.08 -9.75
CA GLN A 179 26.94 16.57 -8.67
C GLN A 179 25.57 16.18 -9.21
#